data_AF-V9L4F1-F1
#
_entry.id   AF-V9L4F1-F1
#
_cell.length_a   1.000
_cell.length_b   1.000
_cell.length_c   1.000
_cell.angle_alpha   90.00
_cell.angle_beta   90.00
_cell.angle_gamma   90.00
#
_symmetry.space_group_name_H-M   'P 1'
#
loop_
_entity.id
_entity.type
_entity.pdbx_description
1 polymer ?
#
loop_
_entity_poly.entity_id
_entity_poly.type
_entity_poly.pdbx_seq_one_letter_code
_entity_poly.pdbx_strand_id
1 'polypeptide(L)'
;DALPIFRTALSSALRSPYWGIRSNATPSVPATVKNLCEEDPTLTCDVVMGAVAEEYTRCHGQPNRVLLIDPDNHLTLPGVNKCAEELRSWEWVYGKTPKFSVSHCFTVDYNLSRAEVKLNMVVNRGSIESCNIEMLSDWLPAELCHQLASNLIGARFCPTETTVLASAHLRAWPRQDDELQNRWNAFCEKVKAIM
;
A
#
# COMPACT_ATOMS: atom_id res chain seq x y z
N ASP A 1 -0.50 -22.28 -19.47
CA ASP A 1 -0.75 -22.93 -18.16
C ASP A 1 -0.68 -21.90 -17.03
N ALA A 2 -1.83 -21.50 -16.51
CA ALA A 2 -1.88 -20.70 -15.29
C ALA A 2 -1.54 -21.61 -14.09
N LEU A 3 -0.55 -21.22 -13.29
CA LEU A 3 -0.16 -21.96 -12.09
C LEU A 3 -1.25 -21.85 -11.01
N PRO A 4 -1.40 -22.88 -10.14
CA PRO A 4 -2.32 -22.82 -9.01
C PRO A 4 -1.93 -21.69 -8.04
N ILE A 5 -2.92 -21.14 -7.32
CA ILE A 5 -2.69 -20.05 -6.38
C ILE A 5 -1.93 -20.57 -5.15
N PHE A 6 -0.78 -19.96 -4.87
CA PHE A 6 -0.02 -20.21 -3.64
C PHE A 6 -0.74 -19.62 -2.43
N ARG A 7 -1.49 -20.47 -1.70
CA ARG A 7 -2.32 -20.05 -0.55
C ARG A 7 -1.54 -19.33 0.54
N THR A 8 -0.29 -19.71 0.79
CA THR A 8 0.59 -19.04 1.76
C THR A 8 0.88 -17.59 1.36
N ALA A 9 1.27 -17.37 0.12
CA ALA A 9 1.52 -16.02 -0.43
C ALA A 9 0.25 -15.15 -0.39
N LEU A 10 -0.91 -15.70 -0.80
CA LEU A 10 -2.21 -15.02 -0.71
C LEU A 10 -2.53 -14.60 0.73
N SER A 11 -2.43 -15.54 1.67
CA SER A 11 -2.76 -15.29 3.07
C SER A 11 -1.82 -14.26 3.72
N SER A 12 -0.55 -14.24 3.30
CA SER A 12 0.46 -13.27 3.78
C SER A 12 0.17 -11.87 3.26
N ALA A 13 -0.15 -11.74 1.97
CA ALA A 13 -0.42 -10.45 1.32
C ALA A 13 -1.71 -9.79 1.80
N LEU A 14 -2.73 -10.58 2.17
CA LEU A 14 -4.03 -10.06 2.63
C LEU A 14 -4.07 -9.73 4.13
N ARG A 15 -3.03 -10.09 4.89
CA ARG A 15 -2.91 -9.72 6.31
C ARG A 15 -2.20 -8.39 6.41
N SER A 16 -2.98 -7.33 6.68
CA SER A 16 -2.41 -6.01 6.95
C SER A 16 -1.47 -6.06 8.16
N PRO A 17 -0.19 -5.66 8.02
CA PRO A 17 0.72 -5.49 9.16
C PRO A 17 0.45 -4.19 9.93
N TYR A 18 -0.35 -3.29 9.34
CA TYR A 18 -0.60 -1.96 9.86
C TYR A 18 -1.71 -1.97 10.92
N TRP A 19 -1.48 -1.21 11.99
CA TRP A 19 -2.40 -1.04 13.10
C TRP A 19 -2.62 0.44 13.40
N GLY A 20 -3.70 0.75 14.13
CA GLY A 20 -4.03 2.13 14.48
C GLY A 20 -4.70 2.92 13.35
N ILE A 21 -5.08 2.25 12.26
CA ILE A 21 -5.86 2.83 11.16
C ILE A 21 -7.34 2.88 11.57
N ARG A 22 -7.95 4.05 11.44
CA ARG A 22 -9.40 4.25 11.54
C ARG A 22 -9.93 4.77 10.21
N SER A 23 -10.86 4.04 9.60
CA SER A 23 -11.44 4.35 8.29
C SER A 23 -12.87 3.87 8.21
N ASN A 24 -13.65 4.49 7.33
CA ASN A 24 -14.98 4.02 6.92
C ASN A 24 -14.93 3.23 5.59
N ALA A 25 -13.74 2.80 5.16
CA ALA A 25 -13.59 1.92 4.01
C ALA A 25 -14.29 0.58 4.24
N THR A 26 -14.85 0.00 3.18
CA THR A 26 -15.53 -1.29 3.22
C THR A 26 -14.56 -2.38 3.68
N PRO A 27 -14.81 -3.04 4.83
CA PRO A 27 -13.94 -4.11 5.30
C PRO A 27 -14.12 -5.37 4.47
N SER A 28 -13.01 -6.06 4.20
CA SER A 28 -13.04 -7.41 3.64
C SER A 28 -13.62 -8.40 4.64
N VAL A 29 -14.33 -9.43 4.15
CA VAL A 29 -14.82 -10.55 4.97
C VAL A 29 -13.86 -11.73 4.81
N PRO A 30 -13.08 -12.11 5.85
CA PRO A 30 -12.18 -13.25 5.77
C PRO A 30 -12.94 -14.56 5.60
N ALA A 31 -12.46 -15.43 4.71
CA ALA A 31 -13.03 -16.75 4.47
C ALA A 31 -11.93 -17.81 4.33
N THR A 32 -12.27 -19.05 4.68
CA THR A 32 -11.42 -20.21 4.38
C THR A 32 -11.53 -20.55 2.91
N VAL A 33 -10.40 -20.55 2.20
CA VAL A 33 -10.33 -20.79 0.76
C VAL A 33 -9.48 -22.03 0.43
N LYS A 34 -9.80 -22.69 -0.69
CA LYS A 34 -9.12 -23.86 -1.25
C LYS A 34 -9.06 -23.72 -2.78
N ASN A 35 -8.02 -24.23 -3.43
CA ASN A 35 -8.01 -24.33 -4.88
C ASN A 35 -8.90 -25.49 -5.36
N LEU A 36 -9.54 -25.35 -6.51
CA LEU A 36 -10.34 -26.43 -7.10
C LEU A 36 -9.49 -27.69 -7.40
N CYS A 37 -8.24 -27.50 -7.82
CA CYS A 37 -7.31 -28.59 -8.10
C CYS A 37 -6.92 -29.43 -6.86
N GLU A 38 -7.16 -28.91 -5.65
CA GLU A 38 -6.96 -29.67 -4.41
C GLU A 38 -8.17 -30.57 -4.08
N GLU A 39 -9.33 -30.38 -4.73
CA GLU A 39 -10.47 -31.31 -4.68
C GLU A 39 -10.40 -32.30 -5.85
N ASP A 40 -10.14 -31.81 -7.06
CA ASP A 40 -9.97 -32.62 -8.25
C ASP A 40 -8.80 -32.06 -9.10
N PRO A 41 -7.66 -32.76 -9.18
CA PRO A 41 -6.48 -32.31 -9.91
C PRO A 41 -6.70 -32.04 -11.41
N THR A 42 -7.79 -32.55 -11.99
CA THR A 42 -8.14 -32.31 -13.39
C THR A 42 -8.74 -30.92 -13.64
N LEU A 43 -9.19 -30.24 -12.57
CA LEU A 43 -9.76 -28.89 -12.62
C LEU A 43 -8.67 -27.81 -12.76
N THR A 44 -8.01 -27.79 -13.91
CA THR A 44 -7.06 -26.74 -14.30
C THR A 44 -7.81 -25.47 -14.73
N CYS A 45 -7.12 -24.33 -14.77
CA CYS A 45 -7.72 -23.08 -15.26
C CYS A 45 -8.27 -23.22 -16.68
N ASP A 46 -7.57 -23.90 -17.58
CA ASP A 46 -8.01 -24.07 -18.97
C ASP A 46 -9.28 -24.92 -19.08
N VAL A 47 -9.38 -26.01 -18.29
CA VAL A 47 -10.58 -26.85 -18.21
C VAL A 47 -11.77 -26.04 -17.68
N VAL A 48 -11.56 -25.29 -16.60
CA VAL A 48 -12.62 -24.47 -15.99
C VAL A 48 -13.07 -23.35 -16.93
N MET A 49 -12.14 -22.65 -17.58
CA MET A 49 -12.46 -21.60 -18.56
C MET A 49 -13.27 -22.16 -19.74
N GLY A 50 -12.89 -23.33 -20.25
CA GLY A 50 -13.62 -24.01 -21.32
C GLY A 50 -15.05 -24.38 -20.91
N ALA A 51 -15.22 -24.97 -19.73
CA ALA A 51 -16.53 -25.33 -19.18
C ALA A 51 -17.44 -24.10 -18.98
N VAL A 52 -16.90 -22.99 -18.48
CA VAL A 52 -17.65 -21.72 -18.34
C VAL A 52 -18.07 -21.17 -19.69
N ALA A 53 -17.20 -21.19 -20.70
CA ALA A 53 -17.51 -20.71 -22.05
C ALA A 53 -18.60 -21.56 -22.72
N GLU A 54 -18.54 -22.89 -22.58
CA GLU A 54 -19.56 -23.81 -23.08
C GLU A 54 -20.92 -23.57 -22.42
N GLU A 55 -20.95 -23.43 -21.10
CA GLU A 55 -22.18 -23.20 -20.36
C GLU A 55 -22.82 -21.84 -20.71
N TYR A 56 -22.01 -20.79 -20.86
CA TYR A 56 -22.47 -19.48 -21.34
C TYR A 56 -23.10 -19.60 -22.73
N THR A 57 -22.43 -20.30 -23.64
CA THR A 57 -22.91 -20.54 -25.00
C THR A 57 -24.28 -21.23 -25.01
N ARG A 58 -24.41 -22.29 -24.19
CA ARG A 58 -25.66 -23.05 -24.02
C ARG A 58 -26.79 -22.17 -23.49
N CYS A 59 -26.52 -21.34 -22.48
CA CYS A 59 -27.51 -20.45 -21.87
C CYS A 59 -28.00 -19.36 -22.83
N HIS A 60 -27.15 -18.91 -23.75
CA HIS A 60 -27.43 -17.79 -24.64
C HIS A 60 -27.71 -18.19 -26.11
N GLY A 61 -27.72 -19.50 -26.42
CA GLY A 61 -27.96 -20.01 -27.78
C GLY A 61 -26.96 -19.49 -28.82
N GLN A 62 -25.75 -19.12 -28.39
CA GLN A 62 -24.68 -18.62 -29.25
C GLN A 62 -23.83 -19.81 -29.77
N PRO A 63 -22.96 -19.60 -30.76
CA PRO A 63 -21.91 -20.56 -31.07
C PRO A 63 -20.74 -20.46 -30.07
N ASN A 64 -20.17 -21.60 -29.66
CA ASN A 64 -19.02 -21.61 -28.74
C ASN A 64 -17.78 -21.05 -29.43
N ARG A 65 -17.53 -19.75 -29.24
CA ARG A 65 -16.39 -19.05 -29.84
C ARG A 65 -15.70 -18.17 -28.80
N VAL A 66 -14.59 -18.68 -28.27
CA VAL A 66 -13.68 -17.88 -27.44
C VAL A 66 -12.81 -17.04 -28.38
N LEU A 67 -12.89 -15.72 -28.24
CA LEU A 67 -12.03 -14.78 -28.95
C LEU A 67 -10.85 -14.42 -28.06
N LEU A 68 -9.64 -14.78 -28.50
CA LEU A 68 -8.43 -14.31 -27.84
C LEU A 68 -8.17 -12.86 -28.24
N ILE A 69 -7.98 -12.01 -27.24
CA ILE A 69 -7.73 -10.58 -27.42
C ILE A 69 -6.35 -10.29 -26.87
N ASP A 70 -5.54 -9.60 -27.67
CA ASP A 70 -4.29 -9.01 -27.21
C ASP A 70 -4.61 -7.68 -26.51
N PRO A 71 -4.36 -7.55 -25.19
CA PRO A 71 -4.65 -6.32 -24.46
C PRO A 71 -3.80 -5.14 -24.93
N ASP A 72 -2.66 -5.39 -25.59
CA ASP A 72 -1.77 -4.35 -26.11
C ASP A 72 -2.14 -3.94 -27.56
N ASN A 73 -3.11 -4.59 -28.19
CA ASN A 73 -3.53 -4.26 -29.56
C ASN A 73 -4.53 -3.10 -29.62
N HIS A 74 -4.01 -1.89 -29.87
CA HIS A 74 -4.80 -0.65 -29.94
C HIS A 74 -5.75 -0.56 -31.12
N LEU A 75 -5.57 -1.36 -32.17
CA LEU A 75 -6.51 -1.39 -33.29
C LEU A 75 -7.82 -2.07 -32.90
N THR A 76 -7.74 -3.08 -32.05
CA THR A 76 -8.90 -3.85 -31.57
C THR A 76 -9.52 -3.27 -30.31
N LEU A 77 -8.73 -2.55 -29.48
CA LEU A 77 -9.16 -1.97 -28.21
C LEU A 77 -8.73 -0.49 -28.11
N PRO A 78 -9.36 0.43 -28.85
CA PRO A 78 -9.00 1.84 -28.81
C PRO A 78 -9.21 2.41 -27.41
N GLY A 79 -8.18 3.07 -26.86
CA GLY A 79 -8.22 3.71 -25.54
C GLY A 79 -7.83 2.82 -24.35
N VAL A 80 -7.57 1.52 -24.55
CA VAL A 80 -7.20 0.59 -23.45
C VAL A 80 -5.95 1.03 -22.69
N ASN A 81 -4.93 1.56 -23.37
CA ASN A 81 -3.73 2.07 -22.72
C ASN A 81 -4.02 3.21 -21.77
N LYS A 82 -4.88 4.14 -22.18
CA LYS A 82 -5.24 5.28 -21.32
C LYS A 82 -5.96 4.79 -20.06
N CYS A 83 -6.84 3.79 -20.20
CA CYS A 83 -7.46 3.14 -19.05
C CYS A 83 -6.41 2.43 -18.18
N ALA A 84 -5.46 1.70 -18.78
CA ALA A 84 -4.40 1.01 -18.05
C ALA A 84 -3.47 1.98 -17.31
N GLU A 85 -3.13 3.12 -17.91
CA GLU A 85 -2.36 4.20 -17.30
C GLU A 85 -3.11 4.82 -16.12
N GLU A 86 -4.41 5.11 -16.28
CA GLU A 86 -5.25 5.59 -15.19
C GLU A 86 -5.31 4.58 -14.04
N LEU A 87 -5.56 3.31 -14.32
CA LEU A 87 -5.64 2.24 -13.31
C LEU A 87 -4.32 2.00 -12.58
N ARG A 88 -3.18 2.37 -13.17
CA ARG A 88 -1.85 2.30 -12.54
C ARG A 88 -1.46 3.59 -11.80
N SER A 89 -2.20 4.67 -11.99
CA SER A 89 -1.90 5.97 -11.36
C SER A 89 -2.03 5.91 -9.84
N TRP A 90 -1.28 6.75 -9.14
CA TRP A 90 -1.40 6.90 -7.69
C TRP A 90 -2.82 7.34 -7.30
N GLU A 91 -3.36 8.27 -8.06
CA GLU A 91 -4.69 8.86 -7.89
C GLU A 91 -5.79 7.80 -7.95
N TRP A 92 -5.58 6.72 -8.71
CA TRP A 92 -6.47 5.58 -8.74
C TRP A 92 -6.18 4.56 -7.63
N VAL A 93 -4.97 4.00 -7.60
CA VAL A 93 -4.63 2.86 -6.73
C VAL A 93 -4.75 3.22 -5.25
N TYR A 94 -4.31 4.41 -4.86
CA TYR A 94 -4.31 4.87 -3.46
C TYR A 94 -5.21 6.08 -3.27
N GLY A 95 -5.33 6.94 -4.27
CA GLY A 95 -6.10 8.19 -4.20
C GLY A 95 -7.62 8.00 -4.10
N LYS A 96 -8.13 6.81 -4.42
CA LYS A 96 -9.55 6.45 -4.21
C LYS A 96 -9.84 5.94 -2.79
N THR A 97 -8.82 5.74 -1.97
CA THR A 97 -9.01 5.32 -0.57
C THR A 97 -9.82 6.37 0.19
N PRO A 98 -10.94 5.98 0.85
CA PRO A 98 -11.68 6.89 1.71
C PRO A 98 -10.79 7.50 2.80
N LYS A 99 -11.13 8.71 3.24
CA LYS A 99 -10.40 9.39 4.32
C LYS A 99 -10.23 8.47 5.53
N PHE A 100 -9.00 8.41 6.04
CA PHE A 100 -8.64 7.62 7.22
C PHE A 100 -7.67 8.38 8.12
N SER A 101 -7.57 7.95 9.37
CA SER A 101 -6.57 8.44 10.32
C SER A 101 -5.68 7.30 10.77
N VAL A 102 -4.39 7.59 10.94
CA VAL A 102 -3.40 6.70 11.56
C VAL A 102 -3.05 7.28 12.92
N SER A 103 -3.17 6.48 13.97
CA SER A 103 -2.70 6.83 15.32
C SER A 103 -1.85 5.69 15.85
N HIS A 104 -0.56 5.94 16.00
CA HIS A 104 0.45 4.90 16.25
C HIS A 104 1.45 5.38 17.30
N CYS A 105 1.60 4.62 18.39
CA CYS A 105 2.65 4.81 19.38
C CYS A 105 3.75 3.77 19.17
N PHE A 106 4.97 4.19 18.90
CA PHE A 106 6.08 3.28 18.68
C PHE A 106 7.33 3.73 19.42
N THR A 107 8.20 2.78 19.66
CA THR A 107 9.48 3.01 20.30
C THR A 107 10.59 3.05 19.24
N VAL A 108 11.47 4.03 19.37
CA VAL A 108 12.72 4.14 18.60
C VAL A 108 13.89 3.98 19.56
N ASP A 109 14.90 3.21 19.18
CA ASP A 109 16.09 3.00 19.97
C ASP A 109 17.36 3.16 19.12
N TYR A 110 18.40 3.75 19.73
CA TYR A 110 19.74 3.89 19.16
C TYR A 110 20.77 4.01 20.30
N ASN A 111 21.87 3.25 20.23
CA ASN A 111 22.98 3.27 21.20
C ASN A 111 22.53 3.37 22.67
N LEU A 112 21.69 2.42 23.11
CA LEU A 112 21.15 2.31 24.48
C LEU A 112 20.15 3.40 24.90
N SER A 113 19.93 4.41 24.06
CA SER A 113 18.91 5.43 24.28
C SER A 113 17.62 5.08 23.55
N ARG A 114 16.48 5.38 24.16
CA ARG A 114 15.15 5.00 23.70
C ARG A 114 14.18 6.16 23.81
N ALA A 115 13.34 6.33 22.81
CA ALA A 115 12.26 7.31 22.80
C ALA A 115 10.93 6.66 22.44
N GLU A 116 9.86 7.10 23.09
CA GLU A 116 8.50 6.79 22.67
C GLU A 116 7.97 7.95 21.80
N VAL A 117 7.41 7.58 20.66
CA VAL A 117 6.90 8.50 19.66
C VAL A 117 5.44 8.20 19.39
N LYS A 118 4.61 9.24 19.43
CA LYS A 118 3.21 9.19 19.03
C LYS A 118 3.04 9.92 17.71
N LEU A 119 2.69 9.17 16.68
CA LEU A 119 2.40 9.67 15.35
C LEU A 119 0.89 9.68 15.13
N ASN A 120 0.37 10.83 14.71
CA ASN A 120 -1.00 10.98 14.25
C ASN A 120 -1.01 11.59 12.86
N MET A 121 -1.64 10.90 11.90
CA MET A 121 -1.82 11.39 10.55
C MET A 121 -3.29 11.30 10.14
N VAL A 122 -3.73 12.25 9.34
CA VAL A 122 -5.00 12.16 8.60
C VAL A 122 -4.66 12.13 7.13
N VAL A 123 -5.16 11.13 6.42
CA VAL A 123 -4.89 10.91 5.00
C VAL A 123 -6.21 11.01 4.25
N ASN A 124 -6.21 11.79 3.18
CA ASN A 124 -7.33 11.92 2.27
C ASN A 124 -6.83 11.90 0.84
N ARG A 125 -7.52 11.15 -0.02
CA ARG A 125 -7.15 10.97 -1.43
C ARG A 125 -5.68 10.58 -1.63
N GLY A 126 -5.15 9.73 -0.74
CA GLY A 126 -3.77 9.26 -0.79
C GLY A 126 -2.71 10.29 -0.38
N SER A 127 -3.11 11.46 0.12
CA SER A 127 -2.21 12.52 0.59
C SER A 127 -2.44 12.84 2.06
N ILE A 128 -1.38 13.27 2.75
CA ILE A 128 -1.41 13.60 4.17
C ILE A 128 -2.04 14.99 4.35
N GLU A 129 -3.23 15.07 4.94
CA GLU A 129 -3.91 16.34 5.24
C GLU A 129 -3.42 16.98 6.54
N SER A 130 -3.08 16.16 7.52
CA SER A 130 -2.52 16.63 8.79
C SER A 130 -1.54 15.60 9.33
N CYS A 131 -0.45 16.08 9.92
CA CYS A 131 0.55 15.24 10.55
C CYS A 131 0.94 15.86 11.89
N ASN A 132 1.02 15.05 12.94
CA ASN A 132 1.51 15.43 14.24
C ASN A 132 2.43 14.33 14.78
N ILE A 133 3.63 14.74 15.17
CA ILE A 133 4.69 13.87 15.68
C ILE A 133 5.03 14.37 17.08
N GLU A 134 4.60 13.62 18.09
CA GLU A 134 4.88 13.93 19.50
C GLU A 134 5.96 12.97 20.00
N MET A 135 7.07 13.52 20.49
CA MET A 135 8.10 12.76 21.16
C MET A 135 8.00 12.96 22.66
N LEU A 136 7.94 11.87 23.42
CA LEU A 136 7.77 11.91 24.87
C LEU A 136 9.10 12.08 25.62
N SER A 137 10.18 12.38 24.90
CA SER A 137 11.53 12.62 25.43
C SER A 137 12.26 13.68 24.61
N ASP A 138 13.40 14.15 25.14
CA ASP A 138 14.34 15.09 24.50
C ASP A 138 15.32 14.40 23.53
N TRP A 139 14.98 13.20 23.05
CA TRP A 139 15.88 12.34 22.25
C TRP A 139 16.24 12.92 20.87
N LEU A 140 15.36 13.77 20.34
CA LEU A 140 15.47 14.56 19.11
C LEU A 140 14.90 15.95 19.42
N PRO A 141 15.42 17.01 18.78
CA PRO A 141 14.85 18.35 18.90
C PRO A 141 13.39 18.37 18.45
N ALA A 142 12.49 18.91 19.27
CA ALA A 142 11.06 19.01 18.94
C ALA A 142 10.82 19.77 17.61
N GLU A 143 11.62 20.80 17.34
CA GLU A 143 11.55 21.57 16.09
C GLU A 143 11.80 20.69 14.86
N LEU A 144 12.71 19.71 14.95
CA LEU A 144 12.99 18.79 13.86
C LEU A 144 11.78 17.88 13.56
N CYS A 145 11.09 17.43 14.60
CA CYS A 145 9.85 16.66 14.48
C CYS A 145 8.69 17.49 13.91
N HIS A 146 8.52 18.72 14.40
CA HIS A 146 7.47 19.63 13.92
C HIS A 146 7.67 20.03 12.46
N GLN A 147 8.90 20.33 12.06
CA GLN A 147 9.20 20.66 10.67
C GLN A 147 9.02 19.46 9.74
N LEU A 148 9.39 18.24 10.16
CA LEU A 148 9.05 17.04 9.39
C LEU A 148 7.55 16.89 9.23
N ALA A 149 6.79 17.02 10.32
CA ALA A 149 5.34 16.92 10.28
C ALA A 149 4.75 17.93 9.30
N SER A 150 5.23 19.18 9.32
CA SER A 150 4.84 20.23 8.37
C SER A 150 5.19 19.87 6.93
N ASN A 151 6.41 19.35 6.67
CA ASN A 151 6.85 18.99 5.33
C ASN A 151 6.07 17.81 4.74
N LEU A 152 5.53 16.93 5.58
CA LEU A 152 4.70 15.81 5.16
C LEU A 152 3.28 16.24 4.77
N ILE A 153 2.80 17.39 5.22
CA ILE A 153 1.46 17.87 4.85
C ILE A 153 1.42 18.18 3.36
N GLY A 154 0.46 17.59 2.66
CA GLY A 154 0.30 17.66 1.20
C GLY A 154 1.05 16.57 0.43
N ALA A 155 2.06 15.94 1.04
CA ALA A 155 2.80 14.84 0.43
C ALA A 155 1.91 13.58 0.29
N ARG A 156 2.26 12.70 -0.66
CA ARG A 156 1.61 11.39 -0.74
C ARG A 156 1.94 10.56 0.50
N PHE A 157 0.96 9.81 1.00
CA PHE A 157 1.17 8.84 2.07
C PHE A 157 1.94 7.63 1.50
N CYS A 158 3.25 7.81 1.31
CA CYS A 158 4.13 6.92 0.56
C CYS A 158 5.52 6.88 1.24
N PRO A 159 6.10 5.68 1.47
CA PRO A 159 7.42 5.54 2.08
C PRO A 159 8.52 6.25 1.29
N THR A 160 8.48 6.20 -0.04
CA THR A 160 9.52 6.76 -0.92
C THR A 160 9.54 8.28 -0.84
N GLU A 161 8.37 8.92 -0.91
CA GLU A 161 8.25 10.38 -0.83
C GLU A 161 8.64 10.90 0.55
N THR A 162 8.21 10.20 1.61
CA THR A 162 8.61 10.47 3.00
C THR A 162 10.13 10.39 3.18
N THR A 163 10.80 9.41 2.56
CA THR A 163 12.26 9.29 2.61
C THR A 163 12.96 10.51 2.01
N VAL A 164 12.46 10.98 0.87
CA VAL A 164 13.03 12.15 0.16
C VAL A 164 12.87 13.41 1.01
N LEU A 165 11.67 13.63 1.56
CA LEU A 165 11.39 14.80 2.42
C LEU A 165 12.22 14.77 3.70
N ALA A 166 12.31 13.62 4.37
CA ALA A 166 13.10 13.48 5.58
C ALA A 166 14.61 13.71 5.33
N SER A 167 15.14 13.19 4.22
CA SER A 167 16.55 13.37 3.85
C SER A 167 16.85 14.81 3.41
N ALA A 168 15.92 15.50 2.77
CA ALA A 168 16.05 16.92 2.46
C ALA A 168 16.03 17.77 3.74
N HIS A 169 15.16 17.43 4.68
CA HIS A 169 15.01 18.17 5.93
C HIS A 169 16.27 18.11 6.80
N LEU A 170 16.85 16.93 7.01
CA LEU A 170 18.08 16.80 7.81
C LEU A 170 19.25 17.58 7.20
N ARG A 171 19.37 17.61 5.86
CA ARG A 171 20.41 18.36 5.15
C ARG A 171 20.31 19.87 5.36
N ALA A 172 19.11 20.40 5.57
CA ALA A 172 18.89 21.82 5.83
C ALA A 172 19.13 22.21 7.30
N TRP A 173 19.40 21.25 8.18
CA TRP A 173 19.52 21.49 9.61
C TRP A 173 20.90 22.09 9.99
N PRO A 174 20.97 23.21 10.75
CA PRO A 174 22.23 23.95 10.96
C PRO A 174 23.29 23.24 11.81
N ARG A 175 22.91 22.27 12.65
CA ARG A 175 23.81 21.56 13.56
C ARG A 175 23.70 20.05 13.34
N GLN A 176 24.63 19.49 12.57
CA GLN A 176 24.73 18.06 12.36
C GLN A 176 25.81 17.49 13.25
N ASP A 177 25.45 16.45 14.00
CA ASP A 177 26.37 15.53 14.66
C ASP A 177 26.01 14.13 14.16
N ASP A 178 27.00 13.25 14.05
CA ASP A 178 26.82 11.88 13.59
C ASP A 178 25.79 11.14 14.45
N GLU A 179 25.76 11.45 15.76
CA GLU A 179 24.77 10.87 16.66
C GLU A 179 23.33 11.32 16.32
N LEU A 180 23.12 12.63 16.06
CA LEU A 180 21.82 13.16 15.68
C LEU A 180 21.36 12.59 14.33
N GLN A 181 22.27 12.48 13.37
CA GLN A 181 22.00 11.89 12.06
C GLN A 181 21.53 10.44 12.18
N ASN A 182 22.19 9.64 13.02
CA ASN A 182 21.83 8.24 13.21
C ASN A 182 20.49 8.07 13.94
N ARG A 183 20.23 8.89 14.98
CA ARG A 183 18.93 8.93 15.66
C ARG A 183 17.80 9.33 14.70
N TRP A 184 18.05 10.33 13.86
CA TRP A 184 17.12 10.74 12.81
C TRP A 184 16.82 9.61 11.83
N ASN A 185 17.85 8.93 11.31
CA ASN A 185 17.67 7.82 10.38
C ASN A 185 16.84 6.69 11.01
N ALA A 186 17.15 6.30 12.25
CA ALA A 186 16.38 5.28 12.98
C ALA A 186 14.91 5.68 13.17
N PHE A 187 14.65 6.95 13.48
CA PHE A 187 13.30 7.50 13.57
C PHE A 187 12.58 7.46 12.21
N CYS A 188 13.22 7.90 11.13
CA CYS A 188 12.64 7.91 9.79
C CYS A 188 12.31 6.50 9.28
N GLU A 189 13.14 5.49 9.59
CA GLU A 189 12.80 4.09 9.26
C GLU A 189 11.48 3.66 9.89
N LYS A 190 11.25 4.03 11.16
CA LYS A 190 9.98 3.71 11.85
C LYS A 190 8.80 4.46 11.26
N VAL A 191 8.95 5.74 10.91
CA VAL A 191 7.88 6.51 10.25
C VAL A 191 7.53 5.91 8.88
N LYS A 192 8.53 5.50 8.10
CA LYS A 192 8.33 4.87 6.78
C LYS A 192 7.62 3.53 6.88
N ALA A 193 7.89 2.73 7.90
CA ALA A 193 7.26 1.43 8.11
C ALA A 193 5.76 1.52 8.44
N ILE A 194 5.22 2.72 8.69
CA ILE A 194 3.80 2.97 8.94
C ILE A 194 3.04 3.25 7.63
N MET A 195 3.78 3.52 6.54
CA MET A 195 3.26 3.74 5.19
C MET A 195 3.47 2.53 4.29
#